data_AF-A0A7C5F6T3-F1
#
_entry.id   AF-A0A7C5F6T3-F1
#
_cell.length_a   1.000
_cell.length_b   1.000
_cell.length_c   1.000
_cell.angle_alpha   90.00
_cell.angle_beta   90.00
_cell.angle_gamma   90.00
#
_symmetry.space_group_name_H-M   'P 1'
#
loop_
_entity.id
_entity.type
_entity.pdbx_description
1 polymer ?
#
loop_
_entity_poly.entity_id
_entity_poly.type
_entity_poly.pdbx_seq_one_letter_code
_entity_poly.pdbx_strand_id
1 'polypeptide(L)'
;MGVSPRQSPFMKTCATLGITQAFTSYHNPKGNADTERLMRTLKEELLWLREWTSSLELERVLAAWVDWYNTSYLHSALGYRTPCQVEQQLSHSTQFVAA
;
A
#
# COMPACT_ATOMS: atom_id res chain seq x y z
N MET A 1 -13.59 2.89 -16.59
CA MET A 1 -14.67 2.67 -15.61
C MET A 1 -14.03 2.54 -14.24
N GLY A 2 -13.95 3.63 -13.48
CA GLY A 2 -13.42 3.61 -12.11
C GLY A 2 -14.58 3.64 -11.12
N VAL A 3 -14.64 2.66 -10.22
CA VAL A 3 -15.52 2.72 -9.04
C VAL A 3 -14.95 3.79 -8.12
N SER A 4 -15.66 4.92 -8.02
CA SER A 4 -15.31 5.93 -7.03
C SER A 4 -15.63 5.38 -5.63
N PRO A 5 -14.76 5.56 -4.62
CA PRO A 5 -15.01 5.07 -3.26
C PRO A 5 -16.27 5.68 -2.62
N ARG A 6 -16.81 6.75 -3.23
CA ARG A 6 -18.07 7.40 -2.85
C ARG A 6 -19.31 6.83 -3.55
N GLN A 7 -19.20 5.74 -4.30
CA GLN A 7 -20.38 5.11 -4.92
C GLN A 7 -21.12 4.23 -3.91
N SER A 8 -22.46 4.31 -3.94
CA SER A 8 -23.37 3.59 -3.05
C SER A 8 -23.10 2.08 -2.93
N PRO A 9 -22.79 1.33 -4.01
CA PRO A 9 -22.50 -0.10 -3.90
C PRO A 9 -21.25 -0.37 -3.05
N PHE A 10 -20.18 0.41 -3.27
CA PHE A 10 -18.91 0.25 -2.55
C PHE A 10 -19.07 0.58 -1.06
N MET A 11 -19.78 1.65 -0.73
CA MET A 11 -20.09 1.99 0.67
C MET A 11 -20.89 0.91 1.37
N LYS A 12 -21.90 0.33 0.70
CA LYS A 12 -22.71 -0.76 1.28
C LYS A 12 -21.88 -2.02 1.53
N THR A 13 -20.99 -2.38 0.62
CA THR A 13 -20.08 -3.51 0.81
C THR A 13 -19.13 -3.28 1.97
N CYS A 14 -18.51 -2.10 2.08
CA CYS A 14 -17.65 -1.77 3.22
C CYS A 14 -18.40 -1.82 4.56
N ALA A 15 -19.63 -1.28 4.60
CA ALA A 15 -20.46 -1.35 5.80
C ALA A 15 -20.82 -2.81 6.18
N THR A 16 -21.11 -3.66 5.19
CA THR A 16 -21.41 -5.08 5.42
C THR A 16 -20.20 -5.85 5.95
N LEU A 17 -19.00 -5.49 5.49
CA LEU A 17 -17.74 -6.10 5.92
C LEU A 17 -17.17 -5.50 7.22
N GLY A 18 -17.86 -4.53 7.84
CA GLY A 18 -17.37 -3.84 9.04
C GLY A 18 -16.13 -2.96 8.79
N ILE A 19 -15.86 -2.59 7.54
CA ILE A 19 -14.71 -1.77 7.16
C ILE A 19 -15.07 -0.30 7.30
N THR A 20 -14.46 0.39 8.27
CA THR A 20 -14.58 1.84 8.41
C THR A 20 -13.82 2.53 7.28
N GLN A 21 -14.55 3.26 6.43
CA GLN A 21 -13.93 4.07 5.38
C GLN A 21 -13.37 5.36 5.97
N ALA A 22 -12.04 5.46 6.02
CA ALA A 22 -11.36 6.71 6.32
C ALA A 22 -11.06 7.45 5.02
N PHE A 23 -11.67 8.62 4.85
CA PHE A 23 -11.33 9.51 3.75
C PHE A 23 -10.29 10.51 4.23
N THR A 24 -9.22 10.71 3.46
CA THR A 24 -8.32 11.83 3.70
C THR A 24 -9.12 13.12 3.51
N SER A 25 -9.06 14.00 4.50
CA SER A 25 -9.66 15.33 4.38
C SER A 25 -8.96 16.11 3.26
N TYR A 26 -9.73 16.96 2.58
CA TYR A 26 -9.18 17.93 1.62
C TYR A 26 -8.08 18.72 2.33
N HIS A 27 -6.87 18.79 1.76
CA HIS A 27 -5.66 19.40 2.36
C HIS A 27 -4.92 18.62 3.48
N ASN A 28 -5.01 17.29 3.56
CA ASN A 28 -4.07 16.51 4.38
C ASN A 28 -3.01 15.76 3.53
N PRO A 29 -1.96 16.43 3.03
CA PRO A 29 -0.92 15.80 2.21
C PRO A 29 -0.20 14.66 2.96
N LYS A 30 -0.16 14.69 4.30
CA LYS A 30 0.44 13.63 5.10
C LYS A 30 -0.33 12.31 5.03
N GLY A 31 -1.65 12.36 4.81
CA GLY A 31 -2.48 11.15 4.73
C GLY A 31 -2.23 10.30 3.49
N ASN A 32 -1.64 10.88 2.44
CA ASN A 32 -1.31 10.18 1.19
C ASN A 32 0.19 10.20 0.86
N ALA A 33 1.01 10.91 1.66
CA ALA A 33 2.44 11.08 1.39
C ALA A 33 3.19 9.74 1.29
N ASP A 34 2.86 8.78 2.15
CA ASP A 34 3.51 7.46 2.15
C ASP A 34 3.12 6.66 0.89
N THR A 35 1.84 6.70 0.51
CA THR A 35 1.34 6.09 -0.72
C THR A 35 1.95 6.74 -1.96
N GLU A 36 2.05 8.07 -1.99
CA GLU A 36 2.69 8.80 -3.09
C GLU A 36 4.17 8.47 -3.20
N ARG A 37 4.87 8.35 -2.07
CA ARG A 37 6.27 7.94 -2.02
C ARG A 37 6.47 6.51 -2.54
N LEU A 38 5.64 5.56 -2.13
CA LEU A 38 5.62 4.20 -2.68
C LEU A 38 5.47 4.26 -4.20
N MET A 39 4.42 4.94 -4.69
CA MET A 39 4.12 5.01 -6.12
C MET A 39 5.23 5.66 -6.92
N ARG A 40 5.94 6.62 -6.34
CA ARG A 40 7.13 7.22 -6.94
C ARG A 40 8.27 6.20 -7.05
N THR A 41 8.61 5.51 -5.95
CA THR A 41 9.66 4.49 -5.95
C THR A 41 9.36 3.37 -6.95
N LEU A 42 8.11 2.90 -7.00
CA LEU A 42 7.66 1.90 -7.98
C LEU A 42 7.88 2.38 -9.42
N LYS A 43 7.54 3.65 -9.72
CA LYS A 43 7.75 4.19 -11.07
C LYS A 43 9.23 4.28 -11.42
N GLU A 44 10.04 4.81 -10.51
CA GLU A 44 11.48 5.02 -10.69
C GLU A 44 12.24 3.69 -10.83
N GLU A 45 11.90 2.68 -10.01
CA GLU A 45 12.64 1.41 -9.93
C GLU A 45 12.08 0.30 -10.82
N LEU A 46 10.83 0.40 -11.28
CA LEU A 46 10.20 -0.65 -12.09
C LEU A 46 9.79 -0.15 -13.46
N LEU A 47 8.93 0.88 -13.49
CA LEU A 47 8.25 1.27 -14.72
C LEU A 47 9.16 2.02 -15.68
N TRP A 48 10.05 2.87 -15.18
CA TRP A 48 10.91 3.71 -16.02
C TRP A 48 12.18 3.01 -16.50
N LEU A 49 12.50 1.81 -15.99
CA LEU A 49 13.70 1.09 -16.39
C LEU A 49 13.63 0.50 -17.81
N ARG A 50 12.42 0.26 -18.34
CA ARG A 50 12.23 -0.32 -19.67
C ARG A 50 10.83 -0.02 -20.22
N GLU A 51 10.71 -0.11 -21.54
CA GLU A 51 9.40 -0.12 -22.19
C GLU A 51 8.75 -1.50 -22.05
N TRP A 52 7.46 -1.50 -21.72
CA TRP A 52 6.69 -2.72 -21.49
C TRP A 52 5.77 -2.97 -22.67
N THR A 53 5.92 -4.12 -23.33
CA THR A 53 5.09 -4.52 -24.48
C THR A 53 3.98 -5.50 -24.09
N SER A 54 4.08 -6.11 -22.90
CA SER A 54 3.12 -7.09 -22.38
C SER A 54 2.65 -6.69 -20.98
N SER A 55 1.33 -6.55 -20.83
CA SER A 55 0.69 -6.28 -19.53
C SER A 55 0.85 -7.45 -18.56
N LEU A 56 0.83 -8.70 -19.06
CA LEU A 56 1.01 -9.89 -18.25
C LEU A 56 2.42 -9.96 -17.67
N GLU A 57 3.43 -9.58 -18.47
CA GLU A 57 4.81 -9.51 -17.99
C GLU A 57 4.96 -8.42 -16.92
N LEU A 58 4.36 -7.24 -17.14
CA LEU A 58 4.35 -6.16 -16.17
C LEU A 58 3.70 -6.60 -14.85
N GLU A 59 2.56 -7.29 -14.90
CA GLU A 59 1.88 -7.78 -13.70
C GLU A 59 2.74 -8.76 -12.90
N ARG A 60 3.41 -9.71 -13.58
CA ARG A 60 4.32 -10.67 -12.93
C ARG A 60 5.50 -9.97 -12.26
N VAL A 61 6.12 -9.02 -12.96
CA VAL A 61 7.27 -8.29 -12.43
C VAL A 61 6.87 -7.33 -11.32
N LEU A 62 5.69 -6.71 -11.42
CA LEU A 62 5.11 -5.90 -10.37
C LEU A 62 4.85 -6.73 -9.11
N ALA A 63 4.27 -7.93 -9.23
CA ALA A 63 4.06 -8.81 -8.09
C ALA A 63 5.38 -9.18 -7.39
N ALA A 64 6.42 -9.50 -8.17
CA ALA A 64 7.75 -9.77 -7.63
C ALA A 64 8.38 -8.54 -6.96
N TRP A 65 8.19 -7.35 -7.54
CA TRP A 65 8.68 -6.10 -6.97
C TRP A 65 7.98 -5.77 -5.65
N VAL A 66 6.66 -5.99 -5.55
CA VAL A 66 5.89 -5.79 -4.30
C VAL A 66 6.37 -6.74 -3.20
N ASP A 67 6.63 -8.01 -3.53
CA ASP A 67 7.19 -8.97 -2.58
C ASP A 67 8.56 -8.51 -2.08
N TRP A 68 9.45 -8.11 -2.99
CA TRP A 68 10.77 -7.59 -2.64
C TRP A 68 10.68 -6.29 -1.80
N TYR A 69 9.77 -5.38 -2.13
CA TYR A 69 9.54 -4.15 -1.38
C TYR A 69 9.15 -4.43 0.08
N ASN A 70 8.24 -5.39 0.29
CA ASN A 70 7.75 -5.71 1.63
C ASN A 70 8.73 -6.55 2.45
N THR A 71 9.51 -7.41 1.81
CA THR A 71 10.38 -8.39 2.50
C THR A 71 11.83 -7.94 2.64
N SER A 72 12.33 -7.13 1.71
CA SER A 72 13.77 -6.88 1.53
C SER A 72 14.15 -5.39 1.45
N TYR A 73 13.22 -4.48 1.09
CA TYR A 73 13.54 -3.06 0.97
C TYR A 73 13.70 -2.38 2.33
N LEU A 74 14.87 -1.77 2.55
CA LEU A 74 15.19 -1.11 3.82
C LEU A 74 14.76 0.36 3.77
N HIS A 75 13.78 0.72 4.61
CA HIS A 75 13.34 2.10 4.72
C HIS A 75 14.10 2.85 5.80
N SER A 76 14.77 3.94 5.45
CA SER A 76 15.44 4.82 6.43
C SER A 76 14.47 5.37 7.47
N ALA A 77 13.23 5.69 7.07
CA ALA A 77 12.16 6.12 7.97
C ALA A 77 11.75 5.05 9.00
N LEU A 78 11.99 3.76 8.70
CA LEU A 78 11.69 2.63 9.60
C LEU A 78 12.92 2.19 10.40
N GLY A 79 14.04 2.92 10.34
CA GLY A 79 15.29 2.53 10.96
C GLY A 79 16.01 1.41 10.21
N TYR A 80 15.97 1.45 8.87
CA TYR A 80 16.52 0.41 7.97
C TYR A 80 15.93 -0.98 8.25
N ARG A 81 14.60 -1.02 8.43
CA ARG A 81 13.81 -2.25 8.50
C ARG A 81 12.85 -2.32 7.32
N THR A 82 12.44 -3.53 6.99
CA THR A 82 11.46 -3.77 5.94
C THR A 82 10.03 -3.62 6.49
N PRO A 83 9.03 -3.32 5.64
CA PRO A 83 7.65 -3.18 6.09
C PRO A 83 7.14 -4.42 6.86
N CYS A 84 7.47 -5.62 6.36
CA CYS A 84 7.07 -6.87 7.02
C CYS A 84 7.72 -7.05 8.39
N GLN A 85 8.99 -6.65 8.56
CA GLN A 85 9.64 -6.69 9.87
C GLN A 85 8.98 -5.74 10.89
N VAL A 86 8.57 -4.55 10.44
CA VAL A 86 7.87 -3.59 11.30
C VAL A 86 6.47 -4.10 11.65
N GLU A 87 5.74 -4.66 10.69
CA GLU A 87 4.42 -5.27 10.92
C GLU A 87 4.50 -6.41 11.92
N GLN A 88 5.46 -7.32 11.77
CA GLN A 88 5.69 -8.41 12.72
C GLN A 88 5.92 -7.87 14.14
N GLN A 89 6.77 -6.85 14.31
CA GLN A 89 7.03 -6.24 15.62
C GLN A 89 5.79 -5.55 16.21
N LEU A 90 4.98 -4.89 15.38
CA LEU A 90 3.71 -4.28 15.81
C LEU A 90 2.67 -5.33 16.21
N SER A 91 2.58 -6.45 15.48
CA SER A 91 1.67 -7.56 15.81
C SER A 91 2.03 -8.20 17.15
N HIS A 92 3.32 -8.32 17.47
CA HIS A 92 3.79 -8.77 18.78
C HIS A 92 3.53 -7.75 19.90
N SER A 93 3.57 -6.46 19.58
CA SER A 93 3.33 -5.38 20.55
C SER A 93 1.83 -5.11 20.78
N THR A 94 0.99 -5.50 19.82
CA THR A 94 -0.46 -5.31 19.84
C THR A 94 -1.14 -6.63 20.20
N GLN A 95 -0.83 -7.18 21.38
CA GLN A 95 -1.82 -8.00 22.08
C GLN A 95 -2.94 -7.04 22.49
N PHE A 96 -4.00 -6.99 21.69
CA PHE A 96 -5.24 -6.31 22.04
C PHE A 96 -5.68 -6.82 23.42
N VAL A 97 -5.61 -5.95 24.43
CA VAL A 97 -6.36 -6.11 25.67
C VAL A 97 -7.83 -6.02 25.28
N ALA A 98 -8.44 -7.17 25.03
CA ALA A 98 -9.88 -7.29 24.96
C ALA A 98 -10.41 -7.20 26.39
N ALA A 99 -11.09 -6.10 26.71
CA ALA A 99 -11.93 -5.93 27.88
C ALA A 99 -13.36 -5.64 27.40
#